data_AF-R4YPD1-F1
#
_entry.id   AF-R4YPD1-F1
#
_cell.length_a   1.000
_cell.length_b   1.000
_cell.length_c   1.000
_cell.angle_alpha   90.00
_cell.angle_beta   90.00
_cell.angle_gamma   90.00
#
_symmetry.space_group_name_H-M   'P 1'
#
loop_
_entity.id
_entity.type
_entity.pdbx_description
1 polymer ?
#
loop_
_entity_poly.entity_id
_entity_poly.type
_entity_poly.pdbx_seq_one_letter_code
_entity_poly.pdbx_strand_id
1 'polypeptide(L)'
;MIVLTAPAIYSLMIPVVFLDIFCSLYQAVCFPVYQIPKVKRSKYLSLDRKKLSYLNFIQKLNCLYCDYANGVLAYASEIAGRTEWYWCPIKHPDNALRAHDHYDDFIEYGDGEEFPKKHRDKRLACRACESDCSSSDNV
;
A
#
# COMPACT_ATOMS: atom_id res chain seq x y z
N MET A 1 14.84 26.63 -14.54
CA MET A 1 14.42 26.01 -13.25
C MET A 1 14.01 24.54 -13.44
N ILE A 2 12.92 24.21 -14.17
CA ILE A 2 12.46 22.80 -14.37
C ILE A 2 13.52 21.89 -15.03
N VAL A 3 14.30 22.40 -15.99
CA VAL A 3 15.36 21.62 -16.68
C VAL A 3 16.56 21.32 -15.75
N LEU A 4 16.79 22.17 -14.73
CA LEU A 4 17.87 21.99 -13.75
C LEU A 4 17.51 20.98 -12.66
N THR A 5 16.22 20.89 -12.30
CA THR A 5 15.73 19.94 -11.28
C THR A 5 15.27 18.61 -11.89
N ALA A 6 15.02 18.57 -13.20
CA ALA A 6 14.63 17.36 -13.93
C ALA A 6 15.56 16.16 -13.66
N PRO A 7 16.91 16.28 -13.66
CA PRO A 7 17.78 15.13 -13.39
C PRO A 7 17.58 14.53 -12.00
N ALA A 8 17.30 15.36 -10.98
CA ALA A 8 17.04 14.91 -9.62
C ALA A 8 15.66 14.25 -9.47
N ILE A 9 14.66 14.71 -10.21
CA ILE A 9 13.33 14.08 -10.23
C ILE A 9 13.39 12.72 -10.94
N TYR A 10 14.07 12.66 -12.09
CA TYR A 10 14.23 11.40 -12.82
C TYR A 10 15.16 10.41 -12.10
N SER A 11 16.13 10.86 -11.32
CA SER A 11 16.95 9.95 -10.51
C SER A 11 16.12 9.24 -9.43
N LEU A 12 15.11 9.91 -8.85
CA LEU A 12 14.14 9.31 -7.92
C LEU A 12 13.19 8.31 -8.60
N MET A 13 13.06 8.32 -9.92
CA MET A 13 12.30 7.29 -10.63
C MET A 13 12.93 5.90 -10.43
N ILE A 14 14.27 5.85 -10.43
CA ILE A 14 15.03 4.61 -10.30
C ILE A 14 14.67 3.87 -9.00
N PRO A 15 14.83 4.45 -7.78
CA PRO A 15 14.49 3.78 -6.55
C PRO A 15 12.99 3.45 -6.43
N VAL A 16 12.10 4.27 -6.99
CA VAL A 16 10.65 3.98 -7.02
C VAL A 16 10.36 2.72 -7.85
N VAL A 17 10.96 2.59 -9.03
CA VAL A 17 10.80 1.39 -9.87
C VAL A 17 11.37 0.15 -9.17
N PHE A 18 12.54 0.28 -8.52
CA PHE A 18 13.09 -0.81 -7.73
C PHE A 18 12.14 -1.22 -6.60
N LEU A 19 11.59 -0.25 -5.87
CA LEU A 19 10.60 -0.51 -4.83
C LEU A 19 9.37 -1.26 -5.38
N ASP A 20 8.81 -0.83 -6.53
CA ASP A 20 7.69 -1.51 -7.19
C ASP A 20 8.01 -2.99 -7.49
N ILE A 21 9.20 -3.25 -8.03
CA ILE A 21 9.66 -4.61 -8.37
C ILE A 21 9.83 -5.45 -7.09
N PHE A 22 10.55 -4.94 -6.10
CA PHE A 22 10.82 -5.68 -4.86
C PHE A 22 9.54 -5.94 -4.07
N CYS A 23 8.65 -4.96 -3.94
CA CYS A 23 7.35 -5.13 -3.29
C CYS A 23 6.48 -6.15 -4.03
N SER A 24 6.45 -6.08 -5.37
CA SER A 24 5.71 -7.05 -6.19
C SER A 24 6.26 -8.47 -6.05
N LEU A 25 7.58 -8.63 -6.04
CA LEU A 25 8.23 -9.92 -5.83
C LEU A 25 7.98 -10.45 -4.41
N TYR A 26 8.12 -9.58 -3.41
CA TYR A 26 7.85 -9.91 -2.01
C TYR A 26 6.43 -10.44 -1.82
N GLN A 27 5.40 -9.72 -2.30
CA GLN A 27 4.04 -10.23 -2.18
C GLN A 27 3.80 -11.49 -3.03
N ALA A 28 4.46 -11.62 -4.20
CA ALA A 28 4.30 -12.81 -5.04
C ALA A 28 4.84 -14.09 -4.38
N VAL A 29 5.91 -13.98 -3.59
CA VAL A 29 6.55 -15.11 -2.90
C VAL A 29 5.96 -15.30 -1.51
N CYS A 30 5.86 -14.26 -0.69
CA CYS A 30 5.49 -14.39 0.72
C CYS A 30 3.98 -14.52 0.94
N PHE A 31 3.14 -13.80 0.18
CA PHE A 31 1.70 -13.78 0.48
C PHE A 31 1.03 -15.15 0.25
N PRO A 32 1.35 -15.92 -0.82
CA PRO A 32 0.83 -17.28 -0.95
C PRO A 32 1.24 -18.21 0.19
N VAL A 33 2.47 -18.10 0.69
CA VAL A 33 2.99 -18.91 1.80
C VAL A 33 2.19 -18.65 3.08
N TYR A 34 1.84 -17.39 3.34
CA TYR A 34 1.09 -16.98 4.53
C TYR A 34 -0.44 -16.97 4.33
N GLN A 35 -0.92 -17.32 3.13
CA GLN A 35 -2.33 -17.22 2.72
C GLN A 35 -2.91 -15.80 2.85
N ILE A 36 -2.07 -14.79 2.60
CA ILE A 36 -2.48 -13.38 2.58
C ILE A 36 -2.99 -13.05 1.16
N PRO A 37 -4.10 -12.30 1.00
CA PRO A 37 -4.58 -11.91 -0.32
C PRO A 37 -3.63 -10.92 -0.99
N LYS A 38 -3.36 -11.13 -2.28
CA LYS A 38 -2.47 -10.26 -3.08
C LYS A 38 -3.07 -8.89 -3.30
N VAL A 39 -2.22 -7.86 -3.26
CA VAL A 39 -2.62 -6.48 -3.55
C VAL A 39 -2.74 -6.30 -5.05
N LYS A 40 -3.91 -5.89 -5.53
CA LYS A 40 -4.17 -5.63 -6.96
C LYS A 40 -3.53 -4.29 -7.36
N ARG A 41 -2.40 -4.37 -8.07
CA ARG A 41 -1.67 -3.20 -8.60
C ARG A 41 -2.55 -2.24 -9.41
N SER A 42 -3.54 -2.74 -10.13
CA SER A 42 -4.48 -1.94 -10.95
C SER A 42 -5.35 -0.98 -10.14
N LYS A 43 -5.59 -1.24 -8.84
CA LYS A 43 -6.32 -0.29 -7.98
C LYS A 43 -5.48 0.96 -7.65
N TYR A 44 -4.16 0.85 -7.70
CA TYR A 44 -3.24 1.91 -7.25
C TYR A 44 -2.60 2.69 -8.41
N LEU A 45 -2.36 2.02 -9.55
CA LEU A 45 -1.80 2.67 -10.73
C LEU A 45 -2.93 3.04 -11.71
N SER A 46 -3.57 4.19 -11.50
CA SER A 46 -4.46 4.80 -12.51
C SER A 46 -3.66 5.76 -13.38
N LEU A 47 -3.49 5.41 -14.65
CA LEU A 47 -2.79 6.23 -15.65
C LEU A 47 -3.76 7.00 -16.56
N ASP A 48 -4.94 7.36 -16.04
CA ASP A 48 -6.03 7.96 -16.82
C ASP A 48 -5.73 9.39 -17.31
N ARG A 49 -4.75 10.07 -16.69
CA ARG A 49 -4.35 11.43 -17.06
C ARG A 49 -3.62 11.52 -18.41
N LYS A 50 -3.27 10.38 -19.04
CA LYS A 50 -2.70 10.34 -20.40
C LYS A 50 -3.65 10.88 -21.48
N LYS A 51 -4.97 10.96 -21.21
CA LYS A 51 -6.00 11.43 -22.16
C LYS A 51 -6.14 12.96 -22.27
N LEU A 52 -5.45 13.74 -21.44
CA LEU A 52 -5.53 15.20 -21.49
C LEU A 52 -4.76 15.72 -22.72
N SER A 53 -5.49 16.02 -23.79
CA SER A 53 -4.97 16.38 -25.13
C SER A 53 -4.25 17.74 -25.16
N TYR A 54 -4.43 18.60 -24.16
CA TYR A 54 -3.91 19.97 -24.13
C TYR A 54 -2.53 20.15 -23.48
N LEU A 55 -1.92 19.09 -22.92
CA LEU A 55 -0.58 19.18 -22.30
C LEU A 55 0.55 18.94 -23.31
N ASN A 56 1.62 19.73 -23.17
CA ASN A 56 2.91 19.50 -23.86
C ASN A 56 3.55 18.17 -23.41
N PHE A 57 4.39 17.57 -24.27
CA PHE A 57 5.02 16.26 -24.03
C PHE A 57 5.75 16.17 -22.69
N ILE A 58 6.52 17.20 -22.31
CA ILE A 58 7.25 17.25 -21.03
C ILE A 58 6.30 17.28 -19.83
N GLN A 59 5.17 18.00 -19.93
CA GLN A 59 4.18 18.05 -18.84
C GLN A 59 3.46 16.71 -18.68
N LYS A 60 3.18 16.00 -19.79
CA LYS A 60 2.64 14.63 -19.73
C LYS A 60 3.59 13.66 -19.06
N LEU A 61 4.90 13.77 -19.34
CA LEU A 61 5.91 12.92 -18.72
C LEU A 61 6.03 13.16 -17.22
N ASN A 62 6.01 14.43 -16.77
CA ASN A 62 6.00 14.76 -15.35
C ASN A 62 4.71 14.28 -14.65
N CYS A 63 3.55 14.44 -15.29
CA CYS A 63 2.28 13.93 -14.75
C CYS A 63 2.31 12.41 -14.58
N LEU A 64 2.83 11.69 -15.58
CA LEU A 64 3.01 10.24 -15.54
C LEU A 64 3.95 9.84 -14.41
N TYR A 65 5.05 10.58 -14.21
CA TYR A 65 5.98 10.36 -13.12
C TYR A 65 5.29 10.49 -11.76
N CYS A 66 4.57 11.59 -11.53
CA CYS A 66 3.89 11.83 -10.26
C CYS A 66 2.79 10.80 -9.99
N ASP A 67 1.96 10.46 -10.97
CA ASP A 67 0.92 9.44 -10.83
C ASP A 67 1.54 8.06 -10.52
N TYR A 68 2.61 7.69 -11.24
CA TYR A 68 3.30 6.42 -11.03
C TYR A 68 3.96 6.35 -9.65
N ALA A 69 4.72 7.38 -9.25
CA ALA A 69 5.42 7.39 -7.98
C ALA A 69 4.46 7.34 -6.79
N ASN A 70 3.40 8.15 -6.79
CA ASN A 70 2.39 8.11 -5.74
C ASN A 70 1.63 6.77 -5.73
N GLY A 71 1.28 6.22 -6.90
CA GLY A 71 0.62 4.93 -7.01
C GLY A 71 1.48 3.78 -6.47
N VAL A 72 2.78 3.76 -6.77
CA VAL A 72 3.73 2.77 -6.25
C VAL A 72 3.89 2.89 -4.74
N LEU A 73 3.99 4.11 -4.20
CA LEU A 73 4.10 4.32 -2.75
C LEU A 73 2.84 3.83 -2.02
N ALA A 74 1.65 4.17 -2.52
CA ALA A 74 0.39 3.68 -1.94
C ALA A 74 0.28 2.15 -2.01
N TYR A 75 0.67 1.55 -3.13
CA TYR A 75 0.73 0.10 -3.30
C TYR A 75 1.72 -0.57 -2.33
N ALA A 76 2.91 0.01 -2.14
CA ALA A 76 3.90 -0.47 -1.18
C ALA A 76 3.39 -0.34 0.27
N SER A 77 2.74 0.77 0.61
CA SER A 77 2.12 0.99 1.92
C SER A 77 1.01 -0.01 2.22
N GLU A 78 0.17 -0.37 1.24
CA GLU A 78 -0.85 -1.42 1.41
C GLU A 78 -0.22 -2.80 1.62
N ILE A 79 0.83 -3.14 0.87
CA ILE A 79 1.58 -4.39 1.08
C ILE A 79 2.14 -4.44 2.51
N ALA A 80 2.76 -3.35 2.96
CA ALA A 80 3.27 -3.24 4.32
C ALA A 80 2.15 -3.34 5.37
N GLY A 81 1.00 -2.70 5.14
CA GLY A 81 -0.16 -2.76 6.04
C GLY A 81 -0.74 -4.17 6.17
N ARG A 82 -0.83 -4.93 5.08
CA ARG A 82 -1.24 -6.36 5.14
C ARG A 82 -0.22 -7.24 5.83
N THR A 83 1.07 -6.98 5.63
CA THR A 83 2.13 -7.66 6.37
C THR A 83 2.04 -7.34 7.86
N GLU A 84 1.86 -6.07 8.21
CA GLU A 84 1.71 -5.63 9.61
C GLU A 84 0.48 -6.28 10.24
N TRP A 85 -0.65 -6.35 9.54
CA TRP A 85 -1.85 -7.04 10.00
C TRP A 85 -1.58 -8.50 10.37
N TYR A 86 -0.81 -9.21 9.54
CA TYR A 86 -0.52 -10.63 9.79
C TYR A 86 0.49 -10.84 10.92
N TRP A 87 1.52 -10.01 10.99
CA TRP A 87 2.64 -10.20 11.92
C TRP A 87 2.38 -9.59 13.28
N CYS A 88 1.94 -8.33 13.33
CA CYS A 88 1.80 -7.55 14.55
C CYS A 88 0.73 -6.44 14.39
N PRO A 89 -0.57 -6.77 14.42
CA PRO A 89 -1.66 -5.79 14.35
C PRO A 89 -1.82 -5.09 15.70
N ILE A 90 -0.79 -4.41 16.20
CA ILE A 90 -0.84 -3.64 17.46
C ILE A 90 -0.70 -2.17 17.10
N LYS A 91 -1.56 -1.32 17.65
CA LYS A 91 -1.42 0.13 17.52
C LYS A 91 -0.13 0.59 18.19
N HIS A 92 0.54 1.52 17.54
CA HIS A 92 1.68 2.20 18.15
C HIS A 92 1.21 3.15 19.26
N PRO A 93 2.04 3.34 20.30
CA PRO A 93 1.73 4.25 21.40
C PRO A 93 1.69 5.72 20.95
N ASP A 94 2.39 6.05 19.86
CA ASP A 94 2.39 7.38 19.25
C ASP A 94 1.46 7.42 18.02
N ASN A 95 0.75 8.54 17.84
CA ASN A 95 -0.12 8.81 16.69
C ASN A 95 0.70 9.05 15.40
N ALA A 96 1.33 8.00 14.89
CA ALA A 96 1.99 8.05 13.60
C ALA A 96 0.93 8.14 12.48
N LEU A 97 1.05 9.14 11.61
CA LEU A 97 0.27 9.21 10.36
C LEU A 97 0.60 7.98 9.51
N ARG A 98 -0.34 7.03 9.41
CA ARG A 98 -0.21 5.83 8.59
C ARG A 98 -1.07 5.93 7.34
N ALA A 99 -0.54 5.40 6.25
CA ALA A 99 -1.11 5.53 4.91
C ALA A 99 -1.98 4.32 4.51
N HIS A 100 -2.42 3.48 5.46
CA HIS A 100 -3.26 2.31 5.15
C HIS A 100 -4.51 2.25 6.05
N ASP A 101 -5.65 1.94 5.43
CA ASP A 101 -6.99 1.98 6.04
C ASP A 101 -7.18 0.94 7.16
N HIS A 102 -6.28 -0.03 7.25
CA HIS A 102 -6.39 -1.16 8.18
C HIS A 102 -6.00 -0.86 9.63
N TYR A 103 -5.42 0.31 9.92
CA TYR A 103 -4.83 0.61 11.22
C TYR A 103 -5.87 0.76 12.34
N ASP A 104 -7.08 1.23 12.01
CA ASP A 104 -8.15 1.44 13.00
C ASP A 104 -8.61 0.13 13.64
N ASP A 105 -8.51 -0.97 12.90
CA ASP A 105 -8.87 -2.32 13.32
C ASP A 105 -7.77 -3.04 14.12
N PHE A 106 -6.62 -2.40 14.38
CA PHE A 106 -5.54 -3.03 15.13
C PHE A 106 -5.86 -3.15 16.63
N ILE A 107 -5.20 -4.10 17.28
CA ILE A 107 -5.27 -4.32 18.73
C ILE A 107 -4.68 -3.10 19.45
N GLU A 108 -5.34 -2.64 20.49
CA GLU A 108 -4.87 -1.50 21.28
C GLU A 108 -3.52 -1.78 21.96
N TYR A 109 -2.71 -0.72 22.08
CA TYR A 109 -1.44 -0.80 22.78
C TYR A 109 -1.66 -1.11 24.27
N GLY A 110 -0.92 -2.09 24.82
CA GLY A 110 -0.95 -2.45 26.25
C GLY A 110 -1.82 -3.65 26.62
N ASP A 111 -2.55 -4.24 25.66
CA ASP A 111 -3.39 -5.43 25.89
C ASP A 111 -2.62 -6.76 25.73
N GLY A 112 -1.64 -6.96 26.61
CA GLY A 112 -0.71 -8.09 26.53
C GLY A 112 -1.32 -9.45 26.87
N GLU A 113 -2.35 -9.49 27.71
CA GLU A 113 -2.98 -10.75 28.16
C GLU A 113 -3.91 -11.35 27.09
N GLU A 114 -4.66 -10.52 26.35
CA GLU A 114 -5.56 -11.00 25.30
C GLU A 114 -4.89 -11.09 23.92
N PHE A 115 -3.65 -10.60 23.80
CA PHE A 115 -2.90 -10.55 22.54
C PHE A 115 -2.89 -11.88 21.77
N PRO A 116 -2.58 -13.05 22.37
CA PRO A 116 -2.54 -14.31 21.62
C PRO A 116 -3.87 -14.70 20.96
N LYS A 117 -4.99 -14.37 21.62
CA LYS A 117 -6.33 -14.66 21.12
C LYS A 117 -6.71 -13.68 20.00
N LYS A 118 -6.57 -12.37 20.27
CA LYS A 118 -6.87 -11.31 19.29
C LYS A 118 -5.99 -11.39 18.04
N HIS A 119 -4.72 -11.76 18.20
CA HIS A 119 -3.78 -11.97 17.09
C HIS A 119 -4.23 -13.10 16.17
N ARG A 120 -4.66 -14.23 16.75
CA ARG A 120 -5.20 -15.36 15.98
C ARG A 120 -6.44 -14.95 15.19
N ASP A 121 -7.37 -14.23 15.82
CA ASP A 121 -8.62 -13.81 15.19
C ASP A 121 -8.35 -12.82 14.04
N LYS A 122 -7.46 -11.85 14.24
CA LYS A 122 -7.05 -10.91 13.19
C LYS A 122 -6.36 -11.63 12.02
N ARG A 123 -5.50 -12.62 12.28
CA ARG A 123 -4.88 -13.42 11.22
C ARG A 123 -5.91 -14.19 10.38
N LEU A 124 -6.98 -14.69 10.98
CA LEU A 124 -8.07 -15.34 10.26
C LEU A 124 -8.86 -14.33 9.41
N ALA A 125 -9.15 -13.14 9.96
CA ALA A 125 -9.83 -12.06 9.23
C ALA A 125 -9.02 -11.59 8.01
N CYS A 126 -7.69 -11.49 8.12
CA CYS A 126 -6.81 -11.13 7.00
C CYS A 126 -6.96 -12.05 5.78
N ARG A 127 -7.17 -13.35 6.04
CA ARG A 127 -7.38 -14.37 4.99
C ARG A 127 -8.71 -14.18 4.25
N ALA A 128 -9.66 -13.46 4.84
CA ALA A 128 -10.98 -13.19 4.28
C ALA A 128 -11.04 -11.91 3.40
N CYS A 129 -10.00 -11.08 3.36
CA CYS A 129 -9.98 -9.78 2.67
C CYS A 129 -10.01 -9.83 1.11
N GLU A 130 -10.44 -10.94 0.49
CA GLU A 130 -10.76 -10.96 -0.96
C GLU A 130 -12.13 -10.34 -1.27
N SER A 131 -13.08 -10.39 -0.33
CA SER A 131 -14.33 -9.62 -0.39
C SER A 131 -14.12 -8.31 0.35
N ASP A 132 -14.59 -7.19 -0.23
CA ASP A 132 -14.50 -5.87 0.37
C ASP A 132 -14.80 -5.93 1.88
N CYS A 133 -13.85 -5.50 2.72
CA CYS A 133 -14.03 -5.40 4.16
C CYS A 133 -14.96 -4.23 4.54
N SER A 134 -16.02 -4.01 3.76
CA SER A 134 -17.16 -3.21 4.20
C SER A 134 -18.02 -4.10 5.06
N SER A 135 -18.07 -3.79 6.34
CA SER A 135 -19.10 -4.23 7.27
C SER A 135 -20.46 -3.77 6.74
N SER A 136 -21.12 -4.63 5.96
CA SER A 136 -22.53 -4.51 5.66
C SER A 136 -23.12 -5.91 5.61
N ASP A 137 -23.70 -6.32 6.73
CA ASP A 137 -24.94 -7.10 6.75
C ASP A 137 -25.61 -6.87 8.11
N ASN A 138 -26.20 -5.66 8.24
CA ASN A 138 -27.43 -5.49 8.98
C ASN A 138 -28.57 -5.90 8.04
N VAL A 139 -29.04 -7.14 8.14
CA VAL A 139 -30.44 -7.54 7.91
C VAL A 139 -30.75 -8.74 8.81
#